data_AF-A0A9X1FM23-F1
#
_entry.id   AF-A0A9X1FM23-F1
#
_cell.length_a   1.000
_cell.length_b   1.000
_cell.length_c   1.000
_cell.angle_alpha   90.00
_cell.angle_beta   90.00
_cell.angle_gamma   90.00
#
_symmetry.space_group_name_H-M   'P 1'
#
loop_
_entity.id
_entity.type
_entity.pdbx_description
1 polymer ?
#
loop_
_entity_poly.entity_id
_entity_poly.type
_entity_poly.pdbx_seq_one_letter_code
_entity_poly.pdbx_strand_id
1 'polypeptide(L)' 'MNANIVYSVAKALPAEELKKLYAMLDKDILKEKKASSVLRAKLITRGEADAYILKQVFNIKT' A
#
# COMPACT_ATOMS: atom_id res chain seq x y z
N MET A 1 22.41 -0.17 -1.22
CA MET A 1 23.32 0.07 -2.36
C MET A 1 23.58 1.57 -2.45
N ASN A 2 24.81 2.02 -2.72
CA ASN A 2 25.16 3.45 -2.72
C ASN A 2 24.62 4.14 -4.00
N ALA A 3 23.95 5.29 -3.87
CA ALA A 3 23.35 6.03 -4.98
C ALA A 3 24.36 6.39 -6.09
N ASN A 4 25.61 6.67 -5.72
CA ASN A 4 26.68 6.99 -6.68
C ASN A 4 27.04 5.78 -7.56
N ILE A 5 26.99 4.57 -6.97
CA ILE A 5 27.28 3.32 -7.70
C ILE A 5 26.12 3.03 -8.66
N VAL A 6 24.88 3.17 -8.22
CA VAL A 6 23.70 2.98 -9.07
C VAL A 6 23.71 3.95 -10.26
N TYR A 7 24.08 5.22 -10.02
CA TYR A 7 24.21 6.20 -11.08
C TYR A 7 25.30 5.85 -12.10
N SER A 8 26.48 5.39 -11.64
CA SER A 8 27.56 4.97 -12.55
C SER A 8 27.16 3.81 -13.45
N VAL A 9 26.42 2.84 -12.90
CA VAL A 9 25.92 1.68 -13.66
C VAL A 9 24.85 2.12 -14.65
N ALA A 10 23.90 2.96 -14.22
CA ALA A 10 22.85 3.47 -15.10
C ALA A 10 23.41 4.33 -16.24
N LYS A 11 24.48 5.09 -15.99
CA LYS A 11 25.17 5.92 -16.99
C LYS A 11 25.90 5.10 -18.06
N ALA A 12 26.35 3.89 -17.72
CA ALA A 12 27.05 3.01 -18.66
C ALA A 12 26.10 2.28 -19.64
N LEU A 13 24.79 2.36 -19.43
CA LEU A 13 23.80 1.68 -20.26
C LEU A 13 23.54 2.41 -21.60
N PRO A 14 23.23 1.67 -22.68
CA PRO A 14 22.72 2.25 -23.92
C PRO A 14 21.39 2.97 -23.72
N ALA A 15 21.09 3.95 -24.58
CA ALA A 15 19.87 4.76 -24.48
C ALA A 15 18.57 3.93 -24.51
N GLU A 16 18.55 2.82 -25.26
CA GLU A 16 17.39 1.92 -25.32
C GLU A 16 17.14 1.16 -24.01
N GLU A 17 18.21 0.71 -23.35
CA GLU A 17 18.12 0.00 -22.08
C GLU A 17 17.79 0.95 -20.94
N LEU A 18 18.32 2.18 -20.96
CA LEU A 18 17.93 3.24 -20.03
C LEU A 18 16.44 3.51 -20.08
N LYS A 19 15.84 3.62 -21.27
CA LYS A 19 14.38 3.80 -21.43
C LYS A 19 13.59 2.63 -20.81
N LYS A 20 14.04 1.38 -21.02
CA LYS A 20 13.40 0.20 -20.41
C LYS A 20 13.53 0.22 -18.89
N LEU A 21 14.69 0.60 -18.36
CA LEU A 21 14.93 0.72 -16.92
C LEU A 21 14.00 1.74 -16.27
N TYR A 22 13.88 2.94 -16.86
CA TYR A 22 12.95 3.96 -16.36
C TYR A 22 11.50 3.48 -16.39
N ALA A 23 11.08 2.81 -17.46
CA ALA A 23 9.71 2.26 -17.56
C ALA A 23 9.42 1.15 -16.52
N MET A 24 10.43 0.37 -16.10
CA MET A 24 10.30 -0.60 -15.01
C MET A 24 10.22 0.10 -13.66
N LEU A 25 11.11 1.07 -13.40
CA LEU A 25 11.12 1.84 -12.16
C LEU A 25 9.80 2.59 -11.93
N ASP A 26 9.24 3.24 -12.95
CA ASP A 26 7.96 3.93 -12.84
C ASP A 26 6.82 2.99 -12.45
N LYS A 27 6.79 1.76 -13.01
CA LYS A 27 5.77 0.76 -12.66
C LYS A 27 5.88 0.30 -11.22
N ASP A 28 7.10 0.12 -10.73
CA ASP A 28 7.34 -0.34 -9.36
C ASP A 28 7.04 0.76 -8.34
N ILE A 29 7.45 2.00 -8.60
CA ILE A 29 7.13 3.17 -7.76
C ILE A 29 5.60 3.38 -7.69
N LEU A 30 4.90 3.25 -8.81
CA LEU A 30 3.44 3.39 -8.86
C LEU A 30 2.71 2.21 -8.19
N LYS A 31 3.28 1.00 -8.23
CA LYS A 31 2.75 -0.17 -7.50
C LYS A 31 2.84 0.03 -5.98
N GLU A 32 3.97 0.53 -5.49
CA GLU A 32 4.14 0.80 -4.05
C GLU A 32 3.13 1.84 -3.55
N LYS A 33 2.87 2.90 -4.33
CA LYS A 33 1.85 3.91 -3.97
C LYS A 33 0.42 3.36 -3.91
N LYS A 34 0.09 2.34 -4.69
CA LYS A 34 -1.26 1.73 -4.67
C LYS A 34 -1.45 0.72 -3.54
N ALA A 35 -0.37 0.20 -2.96
CA ALA A 35 -0.44 -0.80 -1.89
C ALA A 35 -0.93 -0.24 -0.55
N SER A 36 -0.97 1.08 -0.36
CA SER A 36 -1.46 1.71 0.88
C SER A 36 -2.97 1.98 0.89
N SER A 37 -3.76 1.21 0.15
CA SER A 37 -5.19 1.07 0.41
C SER A 37 -5.36 0.28 1.71
N VAL A 38 -5.03 0.90 2.85
CA VAL A 38 -5.55 0.46 4.14
C VAL A 38 -7.06 0.55 3.98
N LEU A 39 -7.70 -0.59 3.72
CA LEU A 39 -9.14 -0.74 3.76
C LEU A 39 -9.56 -0.18 5.12
N ARG A 40 -10.05 1.06 5.13
CA ARG A 40 -10.58 1.66 6.35
C ARG A 40 -11.73 0.75 6.74
N ALA A 41 -11.50 -0.09 7.73
CA ALA A 41 -12.52 -0.97 8.27
C ALA A 41 -13.74 -0.09 8.55
N LYS A 42 -14.89 -0.49 8.02
CA LYS A 42 -16.12 0.27 8.15
C LYS A 42 -16.36 0.48 9.65
N LEU A 43 -16.24 1.73 10.10
CA LEU A 43 -16.52 2.07 11.49
C LEU A 43 -17.98 1.75 11.74
N ILE A 44 -18.24 0.83 12.67
CA ILE A 44 -19.59 0.51 13.10
C ILE A 44 -20.23 1.75 13.72
N THR A 45 -21.52 1.92 13.50
CA THR A 45 -22.30 3.00 14.12
C THR A 45 -22.47 2.72 15.61
N ARG A 46 -22.78 3.75 16.39
CA ARG A 46 -22.99 3.62 17.84
C ARG A 46 -24.08 2.59 18.18
N GLY A 47 -25.16 2.55 17.39
CA GLY A 47 -26.23 1.55 17.57
C GLY A 47 -25.78 0.11 17.31
N GLU A 48 -24.90 -0.11 16.33
CA GLU A 48 -24.31 -1.44 16.07
C GLU A 48 -23.34 -1.85 17.19
N ALA A 49 -22.61 -0.89 17.75
CA ALA A 49 -21.74 -1.13 18.91
C ALA A 49 -22.54 -1.48 20.16
N ASP A 50 -23.62 -0.76 20.44
CA ASP A 50 -24.50 -1.02 21.59
C ASP A 50 -25.16 -2.40 21.47
N ALA A 51 -25.68 -2.77 20.29
CA ALA A 51 -26.23 -4.10 20.03
C ALA A 51 -25.18 -5.21 20.19
N TYR A 52 -23.94 -4.96 19.75
CA TYR A 52 -22.84 -5.91 19.93
C TYR A 52 -22.48 -6.12 21.40
N ILE A 53 -22.39 -5.02 22.18
CA ILE A 53 -22.10 -5.07 23.62
C ILE A 53 -23.23 -5.81 24.37
N LEU A 54 -24.50 -5.48 24.10
CA LEU A 54 -25.64 -6.15 24.73
C LEU A 54 -25.65 -7.67 24.46
N LYS A 55 -25.33 -8.06 23.22
CA LYS A 55 -25.29 -9.47 22.82
C LYS A 55 -24.11 -10.22 23.42
N GLN A 56 -22.91 -9.64 23.40
CA GLN A 56 -21.67 -10.37 23.76
C GLN A 56 -21.32 -10.28 25.24
N VAL A 57 -21.61 -9.14 25.90
CA VAL A 57 -21.25 -8.93 27.30
C VAL A 57 -22.39 -9.30 28.23
N PHE A 58 -23.63 -8.95 27.84
CA PHE A 58 -24.80 -9.15 28.70
C PHE A 58 -25.63 -10.38 28.32
N ASN A 59 -25.33 -11.03 27.19
CA ASN A 59 -26.06 -12.19 26.66
C ASN A 59 -27.57 -11.97 26.53
N ILE A 60 -27.97 -10.69 26.42
CA ILE A 60 -29.37 -10.29 26.25
C ILE A 60 -29.66 -10.42 24.76
N LYS A 61 -30.58 -11.32 24.39
CA LYS A 61 -31.14 -11.36 23.05
C LYS A 61 -32.06 -10.16 22.90
N THR A 62 -31.57 -9.09 22.28
CA THR A 62 -32.43 -8.13 21.57
C THR A 62 -33.09 -8.80 20.39
#